data_AF-A0A1Y3BDI7-F1
#
_entry.id   AF-A0A1Y3BDI7-F1
#
_cell.length_a   1.000
_cell.length_b   1.000
_cell.length_c   1.000
_cell.angle_alpha   90.00
_cell.angle_beta   90.00
_cell.angle_gamma   90.00
#
_symmetry.space_group_name_H-M   'P 1'
#
loop_
_entity.id
_entity.type
_entity.pdbx_description
1 polymer ?
#
loop_
_entity_poly.entity_id
_entity_poly.type
_entity_poly.pdbx_seq_one_letter_code
_entity_poly.pdbx_strand_id
1 'polypeptide(L)'
;MSVDLIQRSCPSCLTNVKKLFCNLFCAPNQRDFIKVNRLKGEMVLEVSYVLSELFAEKFYQSCHDVQVFGAYLMDFDSACGNLTRKRCTAKDFLEHLGSLQEIPFQFRPIIIADDDPTIMKKQPDDWPRYIMNETAYACDEAPPGLSACRCDHCANMCIYGQHNPHFRKHQSSIDLEQQQDENIQSNRI
;
A
#
# COMPACT_ATOMS: atom_id res chain seq x y z
N MET A 1 1.20 -19.96 11.21
CA MET A 1 0.45 -19.43 12.36
C MET A 1 0.99 -18.02 12.68
N SER A 2 0.73 -17.07 11.77
CA SER A 2 1.20 -15.67 11.83
C SER A 2 0.17 -14.70 11.25
N VAL A 3 -0.71 -15.18 10.36
CA VAL A 3 -1.86 -14.44 9.81
C VAL A 3 -2.79 -13.91 10.91
N ASP A 4 -3.05 -14.68 11.97
CA ASP A 4 -3.91 -14.24 13.08
C ASP A 4 -3.30 -13.07 13.87
N LEU A 5 -1.97 -13.02 13.97
CA LEU A 5 -1.27 -11.92 14.60
C LEU A 5 -1.46 -10.64 13.78
N ILE A 6 -1.20 -10.71 12.47
CA ILE A 6 -1.38 -9.55 11.57
C ILE A 6 -2.85 -9.10 11.58
N GLN A 7 -3.80 -10.02 11.54
CA GLN A 7 -5.24 -9.67 11.60
C GLN A 7 -5.59 -8.86 12.86
N ARG A 8 -5.03 -9.21 14.02
CA ARG A 8 -5.32 -8.50 15.29
C ARG A 8 -4.53 -7.20 15.43
N SER A 9 -3.32 -7.16 14.88
CA SER A 9 -2.42 -6.01 14.98
C SER A 9 -2.71 -4.93 13.95
N CYS A 10 -2.95 -5.33 12.70
CA CYS A 10 -3.22 -4.43 11.60
C CYS A 10 -4.15 -5.08 10.55
N PRO A 11 -5.48 -5.01 10.76
CA PRO A 11 -6.47 -5.57 9.83
C PRO A 11 -6.37 -5.00 8.41
N SER A 12 -5.96 -3.74 8.25
CA SER A 12 -5.80 -3.06 6.96
C SER A 12 -4.72 -3.74 6.10
N CYS A 13 -3.55 -4.05 6.70
CA CYS A 13 -2.49 -4.80 6.03
C CYS A 13 -3.00 -6.15 5.51
N LEU A 14 -3.60 -6.97 6.39
CA LEU A 14 -4.08 -8.28 5.96
C LEU A 14 -5.22 -8.19 4.94
N THR A 15 -6.07 -7.17 5.03
CA THR A 15 -7.14 -6.94 4.04
C THR A 15 -6.56 -6.64 2.67
N ASN A 16 -5.53 -5.80 2.59
CA ASN A 16 -4.88 -5.48 1.32
C ASN A 16 -4.12 -6.69 0.74
N VAL A 17 -3.44 -7.50 1.57
CA VAL A 17 -2.85 -8.79 1.16
C VAL A 17 -3.92 -9.67 0.51
N LYS A 18 -5.07 -9.83 1.17
CA LYS A 18 -6.20 -10.62 0.65
C LYS A 18 -6.68 -10.06 -0.67
N LYS A 19 -6.88 -8.74 -0.80
CA LYS A 19 -7.35 -8.11 -2.04
C LYS A 19 -6.39 -8.33 -3.20
N LEU A 20 -5.08 -8.21 -2.98
CA LEU A 20 -4.07 -8.50 -3.99
C LEU A 20 -4.19 -9.95 -4.49
N PHE A 21 -4.14 -10.93 -3.58
CA PHE A 21 -4.14 -12.34 -3.98
C PHE A 21 -5.50 -12.84 -4.48
N CYS A 22 -6.61 -12.36 -3.93
CA CYS A 22 -7.95 -12.69 -4.44
C CYS A 22 -8.12 -12.21 -5.89
N ASN A 23 -7.63 -11.02 -6.24
CA ASN A 23 -7.68 -10.55 -7.62
C ASN A 23 -6.66 -11.29 -8.51
N LEU A 24 -5.48 -11.61 -7.99
CA LEU A 24 -4.49 -12.41 -8.70
C LEU A 24 -4.99 -13.81 -9.06
N PHE A 25 -5.82 -14.45 -8.24
CA PHE A 25 -6.20 -15.85 -8.44
C PHE A 25 -7.65 -16.07 -8.87
N CYS A 26 -8.58 -15.17 -8.50
CA CYS A 26 -10.01 -15.46 -8.56
C CYS A 26 -10.85 -14.38 -9.25
N ALA A 27 -10.26 -13.26 -9.68
CA ALA A 27 -11.03 -12.20 -10.32
C ALA A 27 -11.74 -12.71 -11.60
N PRO A 28 -13.05 -12.48 -11.77
CA PRO A 28 -13.78 -12.92 -12.95
C PRO A 28 -13.29 -12.25 -14.25
N ASN A 29 -12.66 -11.08 -14.12
CA ASN A 29 -12.09 -10.28 -15.19
C ASN A 29 -10.55 -10.26 -15.16
N GLN A 30 -9.91 -11.25 -14.52
CA GLN A 30 -8.44 -11.34 -14.34
C GLN A 30 -7.64 -11.04 -15.63
N ARG A 31 -8.12 -11.50 -16.79
CA ARG A 31 -7.50 -11.29 -18.11
C ARG A 31 -7.30 -9.81 -18.50
N ASP A 32 -8.04 -8.90 -17.88
CA ASP A 32 -8.00 -7.48 -18.24
C ASP A 32 -6.80 -6.76 -17.64
N PHE A 33 -6.25 -7.28 -16.53
CA PHE A 33 -5.13 -6.69 -15.80
C PHE A 33 -4.00 -7.71 -15.51
N ILE A 34 -4.15 -8.98 -15.90
CA ILE A 34 -3.10 -10.01 -15.81
C ILE A 34 -2.78 -10.56 -17.19
N LYS A 35 -1.48 -10.74 -17.45
CA LYS A 35 -0.97 -11.36 -18.67
C LYS A 35 -0.02 -12.50 -18.32
N VAL A 36 -0.25 -13.68 -18.88
CA VAL A 36 0.69 -14.79 -18.75
C VAL A 36 1.94 -14.50 -19.57
N ASN A 37 3.11 -14.55 -18.92
CA ASN A 37 4.40 -14.30 -19.55
C ASN A 37 5.14 -15.61 -19.86
N ARG A 38 5.00 -16.61 -18.98
CA ARG A 38 5.74 -17.88 -19.10
C ARG A 38 4.88 -19.07 -18.69
N LEU A 39 4.95 -20.12 -19.50
CA LEU A 39 4.24 -21.39 -19.34
C LEU A 39 5.22 -22.56 -19.37
N LYS A 40 4.84 -23.68 -18.74
CA LYS A 40 5.44 -25.00 -18.93
C LYS A 40 4.33 -26.02 -19.08
N GLY A 41 4.02 -26.39 -20.32
CA GLY A 41 2.78 -27.11 -20.63
C GLY A 41 1.57 -26.23 -20.28
N GLU A 42 0.66 -26.77 -19.48
CA GLU A 42 -0.52 -26.04 -18.97
C GLU A 42 -0.24 -25.26 -17.68
N MET A 43 0.96 -25.37 -17.11
CA MET A 43 1.33 -24.70 -15.87
C MET A 43 1.80 -23.27 -16.14
N VAL A 44 1.17 -22.30 -15.47
CA VAL A 44 1.63 -20.91 -15.42
C VAL A 44 2.85 -20.81 -14.52
N LEU A 45 3.94 -20.24 -15.04
CA LEU A 45 5.18 -20.03 -14.29
C LEU A 45 5.38 -18.55 -13.90
N GLU A 46 4.90 -17.64 -14.73
CA GLU A 46 5.05 -16.20 -14.49
C GLU A 46 3.93 -15.42 -15.18
N VAL A 47 3.42 -14.38 -14.50
CA VAL A 47 2.47 -13.42 -15.04
C VAL A 47 2.96 -11.98 -14.84
N SER A 48 2.48 -11.05 -15.67
CA SER A 48 2.50 -9.61 -15.37
C SER A 48 1.16 -9.23 -14.74
N TYR A 49 1.19 -8.40 -13.70
CA TYR A 49 0.00 -8.00 -12.95
C TYR A 49 -0.05 -6.47 -12.83
N VAL A 50 -1.05 -5.86 -13.46
CA VAL A 50 -1.21 -4.41 -13.50
C VAL A 50 -2.02 -3.94 -12.30
N LEU A 51 -1.41 -3.04 -11.51
CA LEU A 51 -1.93 -2.53 -10.25
C LEU A 51 -2.06 -1.00 -10.33
N SER A 52 -3.11 -0.46 -9.72
CA SER A 52 -3.20 0.96 -9.40
C SER A 52 -2.06 1.38 -8.45
N GLU A 53 -1.48 2.56 -8.69
CA GLU A 53 -0.51 3.18 -7.78
C GLU A 53 -1.12 3.46 -6.41
N LEU A 54 -2.34 3.98 -6.34
CA LEU A 54 -3.05 4.19 -5.08
C LEU A 54 -3.22 2.88 -4.29
N PHE A 55 -3.61 1.79 -4.96
CA PHE A 55 -3.71 0.48 -4.30
C PHE A 55 -2.34 0.02 -3.78
N ALA A 56 -1.30 0.08 -4.62
CA ALA A 56 0.05 -0.36 -4.28
C ALA A 56 0.61 0.40 -3.08
N GLU A 57 0.47 1.71 -3.09
CA GLU A 57 0.99 2.59 -2.04
C GLU A 57 0.24 2.38 -0.72
N LYS A 58 -1.10 2.36 -0.72
CA LYS A 58 -1.88 2.08 0.49
C LYS A 58 -1.61 0.69 1.04
N PHE A 59 -1.45 -0.31 0.17
CA PHE A 59 -1.09 -1.66 0.61
C PHE A 59 0.28 -1.65 1.31
N TYR A 60 1.31 -1.09 0.69
CA TYR A 60 2.63 -0.96 1.30
C TYR A 60 2.58 -0.20 2.63
N GLN A 61 1.98 0.99 2.66
CA GLN A 61 1.84 1.81 3.87
C GLN A 61 1.12 1.07 4.99
N SER A 62 0.08 0.31 4.66
CA SER A 62 -0.66 -0.47 5.66
C SER A 62 0.20 -1.52 6.37
N CYS A 63 1.24 -2.05 5.69
CA CYS A 63 2.11 -3.09 6.24
C CYS A 63 3.46 -2.56 6.73
N HIS A 64 3.81 -1.31 6.41
CA HIS A 64 5.14 -0.74 6.61
C HIS A 64 5.64 -0.83 8.06
N ASP A 65 4.80 -0.43 9.01
CA ASP A 65 5.13 -0.42 10.44
C ASP A 65 4.67 -1.68 11.20
N VAL A 66 4.10 -2.67 10.51
CA VAL A 66 3.60 -3.89 11.15
C VAL A 66 4.76 -4.67 11.76
N GLN A 67 4.74 -4.90 13.07
CA GLN A 67 5.70 -5.78 13.73
C GLN A 67 5.23 -7.23 13.82
N VAL A 68 6.17 -8.17 13.63
CA VAL A 68 5.98 -9.61 13.79
C VAL A 68 7.18 -10.16 14.58
N PHE A 69 6.92 -10.89 15.67
CA PHE A 69 7.95 -11.42 16.56
C PHE A 69 8.95 -10.37 17.10
N GLY A 70 8.49 -9.12 17.30
CA GLY A 70 9.31 -8.04 17.86
C GLY A 70 10.22 -7.32 16.85
N ALA A 71 10.13 -7.65 15.56
CA ALA A 71 10.80 -6.94 14.47
C ALA A 71 9.77 -6.43 13.46
N TYR A 72 10.11 -5.41 12.65
CA TYR A 72 9.22 -4.95 11.59
C TYR A 72 9.12 -5.98 10.48
N LEU A 73 7.90 -6.22 9.98
CA LEU A 73 7.61 -7.12 8.87
C LEU A 73 8.47 -6.78 7.65
N MET A 74 8.62 -5.49 7.34
CA MET A 74 9.42 -5.01 6.21
C MET A 74 10.93 -5.18 6.37
N ASP A 75 11.43 -5.55 7.56
CA ASP A 75 12.84 -5.89 7.78
C ASP A 75 13.10 -7.40 7.60
N PHE A 76 12.06 -8.21 7.37
CA PHE A 76 12.25 -9.61 7.00
C PHE A 76 12.51 -9.75 5.50
N ASP A 77 13.43 -10.66 5.16
CA ASP A 77 13.75 -10.99 3.78
C ASP A 77 12.51 -11.38 2.98
N SER A 78 11.48 -11.97 3.60
CA SER A 78 10.24 -12.38 2.94
C SER A 78 9.29 -11.24 2.58
N ALA A 79 9.54 -10.01 3.03
CA ALA A 79 8.74 -8.84 2.71
C ALA A 79 9.46 -7.93 1.70
N CYS A 80 10.70 -7.56 1.98
CA CYS A 80 11.45 -6.56 1.20
C CYS A 80 12.79 -7.10 0.65
N GLY A 81 13.01 -8.41 0.68
CA GLY A 81 14.29 -9.00 0.30
C GLY A 81 15.44 -8.42 1.13
N ASN A 82 16.53 -8.06 0.47
CA ASN A 82 17.73 -7.51 1.13
C ASN A 82 17.59 -6.02 1.53
N LEU A 83 16.43 -5.39 1.30
CA LEU A 83 16.19 -4.02 1.70
C LEU A 83 15.68 -3.97 3.13
N THR A 84 16.02 -2.89 3.82
CA THR A 84 15.47 -2.59 5.14
C THR A 84 14.17 -1.82 4.97
N ARG A 85 13.30 -1.82 5.98
CA ARG A 85 12.05 -1.05 6.00
C ARG A 85 12.21 0.39 5.51
N LYS A 86 13.27 1.07 5.98
CA LYS A 86 13.56 2.47 5.62
C LYS A 86 13.91 2.71 4.14
N ARG A 87 14.32 1.68 3.42
CA ARG A 87 14.78 1.76 2.01
C ARG A 87 13.86 1.04 1.03
N CYS A 88 13.01 0.16 1.53
CA CYS A 88 12.04 -0.57 0.74
C CYS A 88 10.90 0.37 0.33
N THR A 89 10.55 0.41 -0.95
CA THR A 89 9.39 1.16 -1.46
C THR A 89 8.20 0.22 -1.71
N ALA A 90 7.02 0.77 -2.03
CA ALA A 90 5.87 -0.03 -2.44
C ALA A 90 6.18 -0.94 -3.65
N LYS A 91 6.98 -0.43 -4.59
CA LYS A 91 7.44 -1.19 -5.75
C LYS A 91 8.34 -2.35 -5.32
N ASP A 92 9.36 -2.09 -4.50
CA ASP A 92 10.29 -3.13 -4.05
C ASP A 92 9.56 -4.23 -3.26
N PHE A 93 8.63 -3.84 -2.38
CA PHE A 93 7.79 -4.76 -1.63
C PHE A 93 6.97 -5.66 -2.54
N LEU A 94 6.28 -5.10 -3.53
CA LEU A 94 5.45 -5.87 -4.46
C LEU A 94 6.27 -6.74 -5.42
N GLU A 95 7.40 -6.25 -5.90
CA GLU A 95 8.32 -7.02 -6.74
C GLU A 95 8.89 -8.21 -5.96
N HIS A 96 9.28 -7.99 -4.71
CA HIS A 96 9.76 -9.05 -3.85
C HIS A 96 8.66 -10.07 -3.54
N LEU A 97 7.47 -9.60 -3.12
CA LEU A 97 6.32 -10.46 -2.85
C LEU A 97 5.97 -11.35 -4.06
N GLY A 98 6.04 -10.79 -5.28
CA GLY A 98 5.80 -11.53 -6.52
C GLY A 98 6.91 -12.48 -6.95
N SER A 99 8.06 -12.45 -6.27
CA SER A 99 9.20 -13.34 -6.51
C SER A 99 9.28 -14.54 -5.55
N LEU A 100 8.48 -14.53 -4.48
CA LEU A 100 8.44 -15.57 -3.46
C LEU A 100 8.16 -16.95 -4.06
N GLN A 101 8.73 -18.00 -3.46
CA GLN A 101 8.53 -19.38 -3.92
C GLN A 101 7.27 -20.00 -3.30
N GLU A 102 6.76 -19.38 -2.25
CA GLU A 102 5.56 -19.77 -1.51
C GLU A 102 4.27 -19.48 -2.29
N ILE A 103 4.34 -18.63 -3.32
CA ILE A 103 3.23 -18.40 -4.24
C ILE A 103 3.30 -19.40 -5.42
N PRO A 104 2.15 -19.90 -5.93
CA PRO A 104 2.14 -20.97 -6.95
C PRO A 104 2.85 -20.63 -8.27
N PHE A 105 2.97 -19.35 -8.58
CA PHE A 105 3.67 -18.81 -9.74
C PHE A 105 4.15 -17.40 -9.44
N GLN A 106 5.18 -16.94 -10.15
CA GLN A 106 5.71 -15.58 -9.98
C GLN A 106 4.78 -14.55 -10.63
N PHE A 107 4.66 -13.36 -10.03
CA PHE A 107 4.02 -12.23 -10.68
C PHE A 107 4.97 -11.02 -10.72
N ARG A 108 5.03 -10.34 -11.88
CA ARG A 108 5.71 -9.05 -12.01
C ARG A 108 4.69 -7.92 -11.90
N PRO A 109 4.75 -7.09 -10.85
CA PRO A 109 3.84 -5.95 -10.73
C PRO A 109 4.17 -4.89 -11.78
N ILE A 110 3.14 -4.32 -12.38
CA ILE A 110 3.22 -3.12 -13.22
C ILE A 110 2.33 -2.08 -12.55
N ILE A 111 2.94 -1.12 -11.87
CA ILE A 111 2.24 -0.08 -11.13
C ILE A 111 1.99 1.09 -12.08
N ILE A 112 0.74 1.53 -12.19
CA ILE A 112 0.32 2.61 -13.09
C ILE A 112 -0.46 3.64 -12.27
N ALA A 113 -0.17 4.92 -12.49
CA ALA A 113 -0.90 6.01 -11.88
C ALA A 113 -2.39 5.95 -12.26
N ASP A 114 -3.28 6.19 -11.29
CA ASP A 114 -4.72 6.04 -11.47
C ASP A 114 -5.30 6.97 -12.55
N ASP A 115 -4.65 8.11 -12.82
CA ASP A 115 -5.02 9.10 -13.82
C ASP A 115 -4.19 8.99 -15.12
N ASP A 116 -3.45 7.89 -15.32
CA ASP A 116 -2.58 7.73 -16.48
C ASP A 116 -3.41 7.73 -17.80
N PRO A 117 -3.22 8.73 -18.67
CA PRO A 117 -4.01 8.86 -19.89
C PRO A 117 -3.71 7.77 -20.93
N THR A 118 -2.62 7.02 -20.77
CA THR A 118 -2.23 5.93 -21.69
C THR A 118 -3.13 4.70 -21.55
N ILE A 119 -3.73 4.47 -20.38
CA ILE A 119 -4.73 3.42 -20.19
C ILE A 119 -6.03 3.80 -20.90
N MET A 120 -6.46 5.06 -20.78
CA MET A 120 -7.71 5.53 -21.40
C MET A 120 -7.66 5.63 -22.93
N LYS A 121 -6.46 5.69 -23.51
CA LYS A 121 -6.24 5.82 -24.96
C LYS A 121 -6.02 4.49 -25.68
N LYS A 122 -5.99 3.36 -24.96
CA LYS A 122 -5.79 2.03 -25.55
C LYS A 122 -7.03 1.57 -26.30
N GLN A 123 -6.83 0.84 -27.39
CA GLN A 123 -7.95 0.19 -28.06
C GLN A 123 -8.52 -0.92 -27.17
N PRO A 124 -9.80 -1.28 -27.33
CA PRO A 124 -10.43 -2.34 -26.51
C PRO A 124 -9.69 -3.69 -26.50
N ASP A 125 -8.92 -3.97 -27.55
CA ASP A 125 -8.13 -5.20 -27.69
C ASP A 125 -6.71 -5.11 -27.14
N ASP A 126 -6.23 -3.91 -26.78
CA ASP A 126 -4.90 -3.72 -26.20
C ASP A 126 -4.88 -4.11 -24.71
N TRP A 127 -3.80 -4.73 -24.28
CA TRP A 127 -3.57 -5.05 -22.87
C TRP A 127 -2.66 -4.01 -22.18
N PRO A 128 -2.85 -3.72 -20.89
CA PRO A 128 -4.04 -4.04 -20.09
C PRO A 128 -5.27 -3.25 -20.54
N ARG A 129 -6.46 -3.84 -20.37
CA ARG A 129 -7.76 -3.17 -20.59
C ARG A 129 -8.20 -2.38 -19.36
N TYR A 130 -7.84 -2.88 -18.17
CA TYR A 130 -8.10 -2.24 -16.89
C TYR A 130 -6.86 -2.33 -16.01
N ILE A 131 -6.79 -1.46 -15.01
CA ILE A 131 -5.85 -1.60 -13.90
C ILE A 131 -6.59 -2.25 -12.73
N MET A 132 -5.94 -3.12 -11.96
CA MET A 132 -6.55 -3.61 -10.73
C MET A 132 -6.54 -2.47 -9.71
N ASN A 133 -7.72 -1.89 -9.47
CA ASN A 133 -7.94 -0.75 -8.60
C ASN A 133 -8.99 -1.08 -7.53
N GLU A 134 -8.73 -2.15 -6.78
CA GLU A 134 -9.50 -2.41 -5.58
C GLU A 134 -9.30 -1.33 -4.54
N THR A 135 -10.30 -1.10 -3.68
CA THR A 135 -10.13 -0.16 -2.56
C THR A 135 -9.09 -0.69 -1.58
N ALA A 136 -7.95 -0.02 -1.42
CA ALA A 136 -7.00 -0.31 -0.37
C ALA A 136 -7.20 0.60 0.85
N TYR A 137 -6.74 0.14 2.01
CA TYR A 137 -6.82 0.86 3.29
C TYR A 137 -5.42 1.11 3.85
N ALA A 138 -5.06 2.36 4.13
CA ALA A 138 -3.86 2.69 4.89
C ALA A 138 -3.95 2.16 6.33
N CYS A 139 -2.85 2.21 7.09
CA CYS A 139 -2.83 1.61 8.43
C CYS A 139 -3.75 2.32 9.44
N ASP A 140 -4.04 3.60 9.21
CA ASP A 140 -4.96 4.45 9.98
C ASP A 140 -6.40 4.45 9.46
N GLU A 141 -6.68 3.71 8.38
CA GLU A 141 -8.02 3.52 7.85
C GLU A 141 -8.57 2.15 8.26
N ALA A 142 -9.82 2.10 8.72
CA ALA A 142 -10.49 0.85 9.11
C ALA A 142 -11.22 0.21 7.92
N PRO A 143 -10.91 -1.04 7.54
CA PRO A 143 -11.70 -1.77 6.56
C PRO A 143 -13.14 -2.04 7.08
N PRO A 144 -14.13 -2.26 6.21
CA PRO A 144 -15.51 -2.52 6.61
C PRO A 144 -15.63 -3.67 7.61
N GLY A 145 -16.25 -3.39 8.76
CA GLY A 145 -16.45 -4.37 9.83
C GLY A 145 -15.21 -4.72 10.67
N LEU A 146 -14.09 -4.01 10.48
CA LEU A 146 -12.84 -4.20 11.21
C LEU A 146 -12.39 -2.87 11.86
N SER A 147 -11.39 -2.95 12.74
CA SER A 147 -10.73 -1.76 13.29
C SER A 147 -9.57 -1.29 12.41
N ALA A 148 -9.10 -0.06 12.62
CA ALA A 148 -7.79 0.38 12.12
C ALA A 148 -6.66 -0.38 12.86
N CYS A 149 -5.43 -0.18 12.40
CA CYS A 149 -4.26 -0.82 12.99
C CYS A 149 -3.95 -0.25 14.39
N ARG A 150 -3.31 -1.06 15.23
CA ARG A 150 -2.81 -0.60 16.52
C ARG A 150 -1.64 0.36 16.35
N CYS A 151 -1.45 1.26 17.31
CA CYS A 151 -0.42 2.30 17.26
C CYS A 151 1.01 1.75 17.18
N ASP A 152 1.30 0.62 17.83
CA ASP A 152 2.60 -0.05 17.76
C ASP A 152 2.87 -0.76 16.42
N HIS A 153 1.87 -0.83 15.55
CA HIS A 153 1.95 -1.37 14.18
C HIS A 153 1.62 -0.32 13.11
N CYS A 154 1.42 0.95 13.50
CA CYS A 154 1.07 2.07 12.62
C CYS A 154 1.33 3.40 13.35
N ALA A 155 2.40 4.10 12.98
CA ALA A 155 2.79 5.33 13.69
C ALA A 155 1.71 6.43 13.62
N ASN A 156 0.93 6.49 12.54
CA ASN A 156 -0.18 7.44 12.37
C ASN A 156 -1.31 7.25 13.41
N MET A 157 -1.39 6.07 14.01
CA MET A 157 -2.37 5.75 15.06
C MET A 157 -1.87 6.12 16.47
N CYS A 158 -0.60 6.50 16.63
CA CYS A 158 -0.04 6.97 17.90
C CYS A 158 -0.51 8.40 18.22
N ILE A 159 -0.86 8.66 19.48
CA ILE A 159 -1.07 10.01 19.99
C ILE A 159 0.26 10.50 20.57
N TYR A 160 1.02 11.32 19.85
CA TYR A 160 2.19 11.98 20.42
C TYR A 160 1.77 13.32 21.05
N GLY A 161 1.82 13.41 22.38
CA GLY A 161 1.81 14.69 23.12
C GLY A 161 0.61 15.63 22.87
N GLN A 162 -0.57 15.21 23.32
CA GLN A 162 -1.86 15.94 23.28
C GLN A 162 -2.52 16.13 21.89
N HIS A 163 -3.76 15.63 21.83
CA HIS A 163 -4.76 15.66 20.74
C HIS A 163 -4.58 14.68 19.58
N ASN A 164 -5.34 13.58 19.66
CA ASN A 164 -5.87 12.89 18.48
C ASN A 164 -7.41 12.81 18.61
N PRO A 165 -8.14 13.47 17.71
CA PRO A 165 -9.52 13.09 17.48
C PRO A 165 -9.78 13.05 15.97
N HIS A 166 -9.70 11.88 15.32
CA HIS A 166 -10.17 11.61 13.96
C HIS A 166 -10.33 12.86 13.04
N PHE A 167 -9.24 13.24 12.36
CA PHE A 167 -9.19 14.19 11.23
C PHE A 167 -9.48 15.68 11.50
N ARG A 168 -8.58 16.58 11.05
CA ARG A 168 -8.97 17.77 10.25
C ARG A 168 -7.80 18.27 9.38
N LYS A 169 -8.18 18.66 8.17
CA LYS A 169 -7.45 19.03 6.95
C LYS A 169 -6.13 19.80 7.10
N HIS A 170 -5.20 19.52 6.18
CA HIS A 170 -4.15 20.40 5.65
C HIS A 170 -4.57 21.89 5.64
N GLN A 171 -3.92 22.72 6.47
CA GLN A 171 -3.60 24.16 6.39
C GLN A 171 -3.18 24.54 7.84
N SER A 172 -2.11 25.24 8.20
CA SER A 172 -1.22 26.21 7.57
C SER A 172 0.07 26.27 8.40
N SER A 173 1.24 26.15 7.76
CA SER A 173 2.51 26.59 8.37
C SER A 173 2.84 28.05 8.00
N ILE A 174 1.85 28.80 7.49
CA ILE A 174 2.05 30.15 6.93
C ILE A 174 1.54 31.26 7.88
N ASP A 175 0.68 30.95 8.85
CA ASP A 175 0.03 31.98 9.67
C ASP A 175 0.79 32.37 10.95
N LEU A 176 1.93 31.72 11.26
CA LEU A 176 2.72 32.03 12.46
C LEU A 176 3.80 33.09 12.24
N GLU A 177 4.20 33.36 10.99
CA GLU A 177 5.21 34.39 10.70
C GLU A 177 4.59 35.80 10.56
N GLN A 178 3.30 35.92 10.19
CA GLN A 178 2.67 37.22 9.98
C GLN A 178 2.21 37.94 11.27
N GLN A 179 1.99 37.22 12.37
CA GLN A 179 1.58 37.84 13.64
C GLN A 179 2.74 38.35 14.51
N GLN A 180 3.99 37.97 14.20
CA GLN A 180 5.16 38.51 14.89
C GLN A 180 5.59 39.88 14.34
N ASP A 181 5.38 40.15 13.04
CA ASP A 181 5.79 41.42 12.43
C ASP A 181 4.87 42.59 12.79
N GLU A 182 3.55 42.38 12.99
CA GLU A 182 2.65 43.47 13.38
C GLU A 182 2.82 43.92 14.85
N ASN A 183 3.25 43.02 15.74
CA ASN A 183 3.46 43.35 17.16
C ASN A 183 4.79 44.06 17.46
N ILE A 184 5.77 43.97 16.55
CA ILE A 184 7.06 44.68 16.71
C ILE A 184 6.91 46.15 16.30
N GLN A 185 6.02 46.47 15.36
CA GLN A 185 5.80 47.85 14.90
C GLN A 185 4.97 48.69 15.88
N SER A 186 4.09 48.08 16.69
CA SER A 186 3.22 48.82 17.63
C SER A 186 3.89 49.21 18.96
N ASN A 187 5.08 48.69 19.27
CA ASN A 187 5.83 48.99 20.51
C ASN A 187 6.97 50.02 20.32
N ARG A 188 7.00 50.73 19.18
CA ARG A 188 7.84 51.92 18.99
C ARG A 188 6.99 53.17 18.71
N ILE A 189 6.19 53.59 19.69
CA ILE A 189 5.70 54.96 19.83
C ILE A 189 5.79 55.34 21.30
#